data_AF-A0A8K0UF28-F1
#
_entry.id   AF-A0A8K0UF28-F1
#
_cell.length_a   1.000
_cell.length_b   1.000
_cell.length_c   1.000
_cell.angle_alpha   90.00
_cell.angle_beta   90.00
_cell.angle_gamma   90.00
#
_symmetry.space_group_name_H-M   'P 1'
#
loop_
_entity.id
_entity.type
_entity.pdbx_description
1 polymer ?
#
loop_
_entity_poly.entity_id
_entity_poly.type
_entity_poly.pdbx_seq_one_letter_code
_entity_poly.pdbx_strand_id
1 'polypeptide(L)'
;MPTRQPPPEIVPFTVKRRQRRRHDIHLSSRPVASAMPSSTTPNHVYSAAEWKRQPTSADVLFGFNLPYRAPQNAFGAYCWRWRLWFESTFALSMLQPWEKVLIMCIVNSVLILLFIGILCYLPSHITAITKRGMYYLLGTEGADRGLTETLSMFAGSLGLRSGGAGGEL
;
A
#
# COMPACT_ATOMS: atom_id res chain seq x y z
N MET A 1 30.63 -51.70 -29.97
CA MET A 1 29.20 -52.02 -29.78
C MET A 1 28.74 -51.39 -28.45
N PRO A 2 27.87 -50.38 -28.45
CA PRO A 2 27.40 -49.76 -27.21
C PRO A 2 26.11 -50.45 -26.69
N THR A 3 26.13 -50.81 -25.42
CA THR A 3 25.05 -51.47 -24.67
C THR A 3 23.89 -50.49 -24.44
N ARG A 4 22.71 -50.77 -25.03
CA ARG A 4 21.47 -50.02 -24.76
C ARG A 4 20.98 -50.34 -23.35
N GLN A 5 20.89 -49.32 -22.48
CA GLN A 5 20.13 -49.43 -21.24
C GLN A 5 18.62 -49.31 -21.52
N PRO A 6 17.76 -50.12 -20.87
CA PRO A 6 16.31 -49.96 -20.95
C PRO A 6 15.83 -48.77 -20.08
N PRO A 7 14.70 -48.13 -20.45
CA PRO A 7 14.16 -46.95 -19.75
C PRO A 7 13.55 -47.30 -18.38
N PRO A 8 13.54 -46.36 -17.42
CA PRO A 8 12.99 -46.58 -16.09
C PRO A 8 11.46 -46.67 -16.10
N GLU A 9 10.96 -47.75 -15.49
CA GLU A 9 9.55 -48.08 -15.28
C GLU A 9 8.87 -47.08 -14.32
N ILE A 10 7.80 -46.44 -14.77
CA ILE A 10 7.04 -45.45 -13.99
C ILE A 10 6.12 -46.21 -13.03
N VAL A 11 6.53 -46.29 -11.76
CA VAL A 11 5.72 -46.87 -10.69
C VAL A 11 4.57 -45.91 -10.32
N PRO A 12 3.29 -46.31 -10.38
CA PRO A 12 2.19 -45.44 -9.99
C PRO A 12 2.19 -45.25 -8.47
N PHE A 13 2.31 -43.98 -8.05
CA PHE A 13 2.26 -43.55 -6.65
C PHE A 13 0.86 -43.81 -6.08
N THR A 14 0.65 -44.98 -5.48
CA THR A 14 -0.60 -45.32 -4.83
C THR A 14 -0.67 -44.58 -3.49
N VAL A 15 -1.40 -43.47 -3.47
CA VAL A 15 -1.67 -42.68 -2.25
C VAL A 15 -2.50 -43.52 -1.28
N LYS A 16 -1.83 -44.19 -0.35
CA LYS A 16 -2.43 -44.88 0.80
C LYS A 16 -3.03 -43.81 1.71
N ARG A 17 -4.34 -43.53 1.55
CA ARG A 17 -5.12 -42.72 2.49
C ARG A 17 -5.07 -43.37 3.87
N ARG A 18 -4.20 -42.86 4.74
CA ARG A 18 -4.04 -43.32 6.12
C ARG A 18 -5.30 -42.93 6.92
N GLN A 19 -6.16 -43.91 7.11
CA GLN A 19 -7.37 -43.87 7.94
C GLN A 19 -7.04 -43.34 9.34
N ARG A 20 -7.73 -42.27 9.72
CA ARG A 20 -7.88 -41.77 11.09
C ARG A 20 -8.33 -42.90 12.02
N ARG A 21 -7.43 -43.39 12.89
CA ARG A 21 -7.81 -44.06 14.14
C ARG A 21 -7.90 -43.01 15.23
N ARG A 22 -9.13 -42.56 15.51
CA ARG A 22 -9.48 -41.88 16.75
C ARG A 22 -9.51 -42.95 17.84
N HIS A 23 -8.58 -42.87 18.79
CA HIS A 23 -8.66 -43.61 20.04
C HIS A 23 -8.34 -42.66 21.19
N ASP A 24 -9.33 -42.55 22.06
CA ASP A 24 -9.23 -42.48 23.51
C ASP A 24 -8.97 -41.09 24.13
N ILE A 25 -10.12 -40.46 24.39
CA ILE A 25 -10.33 -39.44 25.42
C ILE A 25 -10.22 -40.15 26.78
N HIS A 26 -9.15 -39.88 27.53
CA HIS A 26 -9.16 -39.66 28.98
C HIS A 26 -7.74 -39.43 29.50
N LEU A 27 -7.47 -38.24 30.05
CA LEU A 27 -6.72 -37.96 31.29
C LEU A 27 -5.92 -36.64 31.26
N SER A 28 -6.05 -35.95 32.40
CA SER A 28 -5.06 -35.08 33.02
C SER A 28 -5.09 -33.60 32.66
N SER A 29 -6.02 -32.91 33.33
CA SER A 29 -5.87 -31.52 33.79
C SER A 29 -4.51 -31.31 34.47
N ARG A 30 -3.64 -30.53 33.84
CA ARG A 30 -2.41 -29.98 34.44
C ARG A 30 -2.57 -28.49 34.71
N PRO A 31 -2.07 -27.98 35.86
CA PRO A 31 -2.22 -26.59 36.26
C PRO A 31 -1.41 -25.62 35.39
N VAL A 32 -1.99 -24.45 35.18
CA VAL A 32 -1.42 -23.27 34.52
C VAL A 32 -0.19 -22.80 35.31
N ALA A 33 1.00 -23.16 34.82
CA ALA A 33 2.24 -22.55 35.26
C ALA A 33 2.41 -21.20 34.55
N SER A 34 2.33 -20.14 35.33
CA SER A 34 2.78 -18.79 35.00
C SER A 34 4.22 -18.82 34.48
N ALA A 35 4.43 -18.43 33.22
CA ALA A 35 5.75 -18.19 32.66
C ALA A 35 5.85 -16.73 32.19
N MET A 36 6.84 -16.04 32.77
CA MET A 36 7.28 -14.67 32.53
C MET A 36 7.64 -14.39 31.05
N PRO A 37 7.64 -13.10 30.63
CA PRO A 37 7.97 -12.70 29.26
C PRO A 37 9.50 -12.70 29.05
N SER A 38 10.03 -13.76 28.45
CA SER A 38 11.42 -13.81 27.99
C SER A 38 11.50 -13.46 26.50
N SER A 39 12.04 -12.29 26.20
CA SER A 39 12.58 -11.93 24.89
C SER A 39 13.68 -12.92 24.48
N THR A 40 13.49 -13.69 23.40
CA THR A 40 14.49 -14.20 22.42
C THR A 40 13.82 -15.29 21.54
N THR A 41 13.55 -14.97 20.27
CA THR A 41 13.13 -15.90 19.20
C THR A 41 14.31 -16.79 18.74
N PRO A 42 14.15 -18.01 18.15
CA PRO A 42 13.30 -18.30 16.98
C PRO A 42 12.79 -19.76 16.87
N ASN A 43 11.51 -20.02 17.12
CA ASN A 43 10.79 -21.19 16.59
C ASN A 43 9.30 -20.83 16.54
N HIS A 44 9.00 -19.84 15.72
CA HIS A 44 7.62 -19.44 15.47
C HIS A 44 6.99 -20.46 14.53
N VAL A 45 6.54 -21.59 15.09
CA VAL A 45 5.60 -22.48 14.43
C VAL A 45 4.40 -21.59 14.09
N TYR A 46 4.20 -21.26 12.82
CA TYR A 46 3.03 -20.54 12.35
C TYR A 46 1.79 -21.26 12.90
N SER A 47 1.22 -20.73 13.97
CA SER A 47 0.02 -21.31 14.56
C SER A 47 -1.08 -21.29 13.50
N ALA A 48 -1.98 -22.29 13.54
CA ALA A 48 -3.15 -22.30 12.66
C ALA A 48 -4.02 -21.03 12.80
N ALA A 49 -3.84 -20.26 13.88
CA ALA A 49 -4.47 -18.95 14.06
C ALA A 49 -3.68 -17.82 13.38
N GLU A 50 -2.35 -17.93 13.27
CA GLU A 50 -1.46 -16.91 12.71
C GLU A 50 -1.65 -16.73 11.21
N TRP A 51 -1.75 -17.83 10.45
CA TRP A 51 -1.95 -17.75 9.00
C TRP A 51 -3.31 -17.17 8.61
N LYS A 52 -4.27 -17.18 9.54
CA LYS A 52 -5.59 -16.56 9.35
C LYS A 52 -5.64 -15.11 9.82
N ARG A 53 -4.60 -14.63 10.50
CA ARG A 53 -4.56 -13.25 11.03
C ARG A 53 -4.63 -12.28 9.86
N GLN A 54 -5.63 -11.40 9.89
CA GLN A 54 -5.73 -10.32 8.91
C GLN A 54 -4.78 -9.19 9.37
N PRO A 55 -3.85 -8.73 8.52
CA PRO A 55 -2.98 -7.63 8.87
C PRO A 55 -3.81 -6.36 9.01
N THR A 56 -3.50 -5.58 10.05
CA THR A 56 -4.14 -4.29 10.26
C THR A 56 -3.72 -3.34 9.14
N SER A 57 -4.58 -2.41 8.74
CA SER A 57 -4.20 -1.41 7.71
C SER A 57 -2.98 -0.58 8.11
N ALA A 58 -2.78 -0.36 9.41
CA ALA A 58 -1.58 0.28 9.96
C ALA A 58 -0.31 -0.58 9.75
N ASP A 59 -0.40 -1.90 9.90
CA ASP A 59 0.72 -2.81 9.65
C ASP A 59 1.12 -2.79 8.17
N VAL A 60 0.15 -2.62 7.27
CA VAL A 60 0.41 -2.51 5.83
C VAL A 60 1.10 -1.18 5.49
N LEU A 61 0.74 -0.09 6.15
CA LEU A 61 1.27 1.24 5.83
C LEU A 61 2.63 1.49 6.51
N PHE A 62 2.77 1.11 7.77
CA PHE A 62 3.94 1.43 8.62
C PHE A 62 4.73 0.21 9.08
N GLY A 63 4.20 -1.01 8.91
CA GLY A 63 4.89 -2.22 9.33
C GLY A 63 6.19 -2.41 8.55
N PHE A 64 7.26 -2.75 9.27
CA PHE A 64 8.57 -3.02 8.66
C PHE A 64 8.58 -4.34 7.86
N ASN A 65 7.68 -5.27 8.23
CA ASN A 65 7.51 -6.56 7.60
C ASN A 65 6.27 -6.51 6.69
N LEU A 66 6.42 -6.80 5.40
CA LEU A 66 5.30 -6.78 4.47
C LEU A 66 4.42 -8.01 4.66
N PRO A 67 3.14 -7.86 5.04
CA PRO A 67 2.22 -8.99 5.04
C PRO A 67 1.98 -9.44 3.59
N TYR A 68 2.13 -10.74 3.34
CA TYR A 68 1.95 -11.34 2.02
C TYR A 68 0.48 -11.31 1.53
N ARG A 69 -0.46 -11.01 2.44
CA ARG A 69 -1.90 -10.97 2.17
C ARG A 69 -2.38 -9.51 2.10
N ALA A 70 -3.06 -9.15 1.02
CA ALA A 70 -3.68 -7.84 0.88
C ALA A 70 -4.75 -7.62 1.97
N PRO A 71 -4.83 -6.42 2.58
CA PRO A 71 -5.88 -6.07 3.53
C PRO A 71 -7.25 -5.96 2.83
N GLN A 72 -8.34 -6.15 3.57
CA GLN A 72 -9.71 -6.09 3.01
C GLN A 72 -10.14 -4.68 2.57
N ASN A 73 -9.54 -3.63 3.13
CA ASN A 73 -9.90 -2.25 2.81
C ASN A 73 -9.41 -1.85 1.41
N ALA A 74 -10.26 -1.24 0.58
CA ALA A 74 -9.90 -0.82 -0.78
C ALA A 74 -8.69 0.14 -0.80
N PHE A 75 -8.69 1.14 0.09
CA PHE A 75 -7.55 2.05 0.26
C PHE A 75 -6.29 1.32 0.73
N GLY A 76 -6.44 0.41 1.69
CA GLY A 76 -5.34 -0.43 2.17
C GLY A 76 -4.76 -1.32 1.07
N ALA A 77 -5.61 -1.88 0.20
CA ALA A 77 -5.19 -2.71 -0.92
C ALA A 77 -4.45 -1.89 -2.00
N TYR A 78 -4.88 -0.65 -2.24
CA TYR A 78 -4.17 0.26 -3.14
C TYR A 78 -2.79 0.64 -2.58
N CYS A 79 -2.71 1.09 -1.32
CA CYS A 79 -1.45 1.39 -0.67
C CYS A 79 -0.51 0.17 -0.59
N TRP A 80 -1.06 -1.03 -0.33
CA TRP A 80 -0.31 -2.28 -0.36
C TRP A 80 0.29 -2.54 -1.75
N ARG A 81 -0.50 -2.36 -2.81
CA ARG A 81 -0.04 -2.56 -4.20
C ARG A 81 1.03 -1.55 -4.60
N TRP A 82 0.82 -0.29 -4.25
CA TRP A 82 1.75 0.80 -4.51
C TRP A 82 3.08 0.54 -3.79
N ARG A 83 3.01 0.18 -2.50
CA ARG A 83 4.18 -0.18 -1.69
C ARG A 83 4.93 -1.40 -2.24
N LEU A 84 4.22 -2.46 -2.64
CA LEU A 84 4.82 -3.63 -3.29
C LEU A 84 5.52 -3.28 -4.61
N TRP A 85 4.91 -2.41 -5.40
CA TRP A 85 5.50 -1.97 -6.66
C TRP A 85 6.79 -1.18 -6.41
N PHE A 86 6.80 -0.28 -5.44
CA PHE A 86 8.00 0.43 -5.00
C PHE A 86 9.09 -0.50 -4.45
N GLU A 87 8.71 -1.51 -3.65
CA GLU A 87 9.68 -2.49 -3.12
C GLU A 87 10.27 -3.38 -4.23
N SER A 88 9.47 -3.70 -5.24
CA SER A 88 9.89 -4.51 -6.40
C SER A 88 10.79 -3.76 -7.37
N THR A 89 10.52 -2.48 -7.66
CA THR A 89 11.28 -1.71 -8.66
C THR A 89 12.64 -1.26 -8.14
N PHE A 90 12.73 -0.94 -6.85
CA PHE A 90 13.97 -0.47 -6.22
C PHE A 90 14.78 -1.58 -5.53
N ALA A 91 14.37 -2.85 -5.65
CA ALA A 91 15.01 -3.99 -4.96
C ALA A 91 15.25 -3.74 -3.46
N LEU A 92 14.32 -3.02 -2.81
CA LEU A 92 14.42 -2.59 -1.40
C LEU A 92 14.38 -3.77 -0.41
N SER A 93 14.22 -4.99 -0.90
CA SER A 93 14.29 -6.23 -0.13
C SER A 93 15.72 -6.59 0.27
N MET A 94 16.74 -6.10 -0.45
CA MET A 94 18.16 -6.40 -0.19
C MET A 94 18.87 -5.29 0.58
N LEU A 95 18.23 -4.12 0.71
CA LEU A 95 18.81 -2.95 1.33
C LEU A 95 18.65 -3.00 2.85
N GLN A 96 19.62 -2.46 3.60
CA GLN A 96 19.52 -2.46 5.05
C GLN A 96 18.34 -1.59 5.52
N PRO A 97 17.73 -1.92 6.68
CA PRO A 97 16.63 -1.16 7.27
C PRO A 97 16.83 0.36 7.31
N TRP A 98 18.06 0.81 7.59
CA TRP A 98 18.39 2.24 7.68
C TRP A 98 18.52 2.91 6.30
N GLU A 99 19.08 2.21 5.30
CA GLU A 99 19.25 2.72 3.93
C GLU A 99 17.87 2.94 3.28
N LYS A 100 16.93 2.03 3.56
CA LYS A 100 15.54 2.16 3.11
C LYS A 100 14.87 3.43 3.66
N VAL A 101 15.15 3.80 4.91
CA VAL A 101 14.63 5.04 5.51
C VAL A 101 15.22 6.27 4.80
N LEU A 102 16.52 6.27 4.50
CA LEU A 102 17.14 7.39 3.77
C LEU A 102 16.56 7.58 2.37
N ILE A 103 16.37 6.49 1.61
CA ILE A 103 15.78 6.58 0.26
C ILE A 103 14.35 7.12 0.35
N MET A 104 13.55 6.66 1.31
CA MET A 104 12.18 7.18 1.50
C MET A 104 12.19 8.66 1.82
N CYS A 105 13.12 9.15 2.65
CA CYS A 105 13.27 10.58 2.91
C CYS A 105 13.64 11.38 1.67
N ILE A 106 14.56 10.88 0.83
CA ILE A 106 14.99 11.56 -0.41
C ILE A 106 13.85 11.58 -1.44
N VAL A 107 13.19 10.44 -1.67
CA VAL A 107 12.07 10.37 -2.60
C VAL A 107 10.94 11.29 -2.13
N ASN A 108 10.63 11.28 -0.84
CA ASN A 108 9.58 12.13 -0.29
C ASN A 108 9.95 13.62 -0.36
N SER A 109 11.22 14.00 -0.13
CA SER A 109 11.65 15.39 -0.25
C SER A 109 11.57 15.90 -1.70
N VAL A 110 12.00 15.09 -2.67
CA VAL A 110 11.85 15.41 -4.10
C VAL A 110 10.39 15.50 -4.49
N LEU A 111 9.54 14.60 -3.99
CA LEU A 111 8.11 14.58 -4.30
C LEU A 111 7.40 15.78 -3.67
N ILE A 112 7.71 16.16 -2.43
CA ILE A 112 7.19 17.38 -1.80
C ILE A 112 7.64 18.62 -2.58
N LEU A 113 8.92 18.70 -2.96
CA LEU A 113 9.44 19.81 -3.76
C LEU A 113 8.73 19.90 -5.12
N LEU A 114 8.50 18.75 -5.77
CA LEU A 114 7.74 18.66 -7.01
C LEU A 114 6.30 19.10 -6.79
N PHE A 115 5.63 18.65 -5.73
CA PHE A 115 4.26 19.04 -5.41
C PHE A 115 4.14 20.54 -5.16
N ILE A 116 5.05 21.13 -4.39
CA ILE A 116 5.11 22.57 -4.18
C ILE A 116 5.37 23.29 -5.50
N GLY A 117 6.32 22.81 -6.31
CA GLY A 117 6.60 23.34 -7.64
C GLY A 117 5.38 23.31 -8.55
N ILE A 118 4.66 22.19 -8.58
CA ILE A 118 3.41 22.03 -9.33
C ILE A 118 2.34 22.98 -8.81
N LEU A 119 2.10 23.04 -7.49
CA LEU A 119 1.06 23.89 -6.94
C LEU A 119 1.35 25.38 -7.15
N CYS A 120 2.61 25.79 -7.17
CA CYS A 120 3.00 27.19 -7.40
C CYS A 120 3.10 27.55 -8.90
N TYR A 121 3.54 26.62 -9.76
CA TYR A 121 3.83 26.88 -11.17
C TYR A 121 2.66 26.51 -12.09
N LEU A 122 1.95 25.43 -11.79
CA LEU A 122 0.88 24.93 -12.66
C LEU A 122 -0.33 25.90 -12.77
N PRO A 123 -0.81 26.60 -11.71
CA PRO A 123 -1.93 27.52 -11.88
C PRO A 123 -1.58 28.74 -12.74
N SER A 124 -0.37 29.29 -12.63
CA SER A 124 0.05 30.41 -13.48
C SER A 124 0.13 30.01 -14.95
N HIS A 125 0.59 28.78 -15.24
CA HIS A 125 0.66 28.26 -16.60
C HIS A 125 -0.71 27.93 -17.22
N ILE A 126 -1.65 27.38 -16.43
CA ILE A 126 -3.02 27.12 -16.93
C ILE A 126 -3.67 28.42 -17.38
N THR A 127 -3.60 29.49 -16.57
CA THR A 127 -4.25 30.76 -16.94
C THR A 127 -3.71 31.33 -18.26
N ALA A 128 -2.40 31.23 -18.51
CA ALA A 128 -1.79 31.70 -19.75
C ALA A 128 -2.26 30.89 -20.98
N ILE A 129 -2.34 29.57 -20.86
CA ILE A 129 -2.79 28.68 -21.95
C ILE A 129 -4.28 28.87 -22.21
N THR A 130 -5.09 28.99 -21.16
CA THR A 130 -6.54 29.16 -21.31
C THR A 130 -6.89 30.50 -21.94
N LYS A 131 -6.19 31.59 -21.61
CA LYS A 131 -6.36 32.89 -22.29
C LYS A 131 -6.14 32.81 -23.79
N ARG A 132 -5.07 32.13 -24.21
CA ARG A 132 -4.77 31.91 -25.63
C ARG A 132 -5.80 30.97 -26.28
N GLY A 133 -6.15 29.87 -25.62
CA GLY A 133 -7.16 28.93 -26.12
C GLY A 133 -8.53 29.57 -26.31
N MET A 134 -8.97 30.43 -25.39
CA MET A 134 -10.24 31.13 -25.50
C MET A 134 -10.20 32.26 -26.53
N TYR A 135 -9.07 32.92 -26.73
CA TYR A 135 -8.91 33.86 -27.86
C TYR A 135 -9.16 33.15 -29.20
N TYR A 136 -8.60 31.96 -29.39
CA TYR A 136 -8.79 31.19 -30.62
C TYR A 136 -10.20 30.60 -30.76
N LEU A 137 -10.86 30.23 -29.66
CA LEU A 137 -12.19 29.62 -29.70
C LEU A 137 -13.35 30.63 -29.77
N LEU A 138 -13.26 31.74 -29.04
CA LEU A 138 -14.36 32.69 -28.88
C LEU A 138 -14.13 34.01 -29.62
N GLY A 139 -12.88 34.30 -30.02
CA GLY A 139 -12.53 35.55 -30.71
C GLY A 139 -12.69 36.82 -29.86
N THR A 140 -12.95 36.69 -28.56
CA THR A 140 -13.17 37.83 -27.64
C THR A 140 -12.36 37.66 -26.35
N GLU A 141 -11.90 38.79 -25.81
CA GLU A 141 -11.08 38.88 -24.59
C GLU A 141 -11.89 38.64 -23.29
N GLY A 142 -13.22 38.41 -23.38
CA GLY A 142 -14.14 38.34 -22.23
C GLY A 142 -14.09 37.07 -21.37
N ALA A 143 -13.19 36.16 -21.72
CA ALA A 143 -12.98 34.83 -21.15
C ALA A 143 -12.77 34.77 -19.62
N ASP A 144 -12.10 35.78 -19.06
CA ASP A 144 -11.67 35.78 -17.66
C ASP A 144 -12.85 35.79 -16.67
N ARG A 145 -14.04 36.25 -17.08
CA ARG A 145 -15.24 36.30 -16.22
C ARG A 145 -15.89 34.93 -16.01
N GLY A 146 -16.04 34.12 -17.06
CA GLY A 146 -16.74 32.82 -16.95
C GLY A 146 -15.93 31.76 -16.20
N LEU A 147 -14.60 31.81 -16.29
CA LEU A 147 -13.73 30.85 -15.60
C LEU A 147 -13.62 31.16 -14.11
N THR A 148 -13.56 32.44 -13.74
CA THR A 148 -13.58 32.85 -12.33
C THR A 148 -14.94 32.60 -11.68
N GLU A 149 -16.05 32.75 -12.40
CA GLU A 149 -17.37 32.33 -11.94
C GLU A 149 -17.46 30.81 -11.73
N THR A 150 -17.02 29.99 -12.69
CA THR A 150 -17.06 28.53 -12.54
C THR A 150 -16.10 28.01 -11.46
N LEU A 151 -14.91 28.60 -11.31
CA LEU A 151 -13.98 28.29 -10.22
C LEU A 151 -14.53 28.72 -8.86
N SER A 152 -15.16 29.88 -8.75
CA SER A 152 -15.77 30.34 -7.50
C SER A 152 -17.00 29.51 -7.13
N MET A 153 -17.79 29.06 -8.11
CA MET A 153 -18.86 28.08 -7.90
C MET A 153 -18.31 26.73 -7.44
N PHE A 154 -17.23 26.25 -8.05
CA PHE A 154 -16.58 25.00 -7.66
C PHE A 154 -15.96 25.08 -6.26
N ALA A 155 -15.26 26.17 -5.95
CA ALA A 155 -14.70 26.45 -4.63
C ALA A 155 -15.80 26.58 -3.55
N GLY A 156 -16.93 27.21 -3.89
CA GLY A 156 -18.13 27.23 -3.06
C GLY A 156 -18.72 25.83 -2.85
N SER A 157 -18.76 25.00 -3.88
CA SER A 157 -19.25 23.60 -3.79
C SER A 157 -18.34 22.70 -2.95
N LEU A 158 -17.03 23.01 -2.93
CA LEU A 158 -16.05 22.30 -2.11
C LEU A 158 -16.09 22.73 -0.63
N GLY A 159 -16.98 23.64 -0.25
CA GLY A 159 -17.11 24.09 1.14
C GLY A 159 -15.95 24.96 1.63
N LEU A 160 -15.09 25.46 0.72
CA LEU A 160 -14.14 26.54 1.01
C LEU A 160 -14.91 27.87 1.12
N ARG A 161 -15.77 27.96 2.13
CA ARG A 161 -16.44 29.20 2.51
C ARG A 161 -15.39 30.13 3.10
N SER A 162 -15.02 31.15 2.34
CA SER A 162 -14.29 32.32 2.83
C SER A 162 -15.04 32.88 4.04
N GLY A 163 -14.55 32.59 5.24
CA GLY A 163 -15.02 33.15 6.50
C GLY A 163 -14.50 34.58 6.64
N GLY A 164 -15.10 35.51 5.92
CA GLY A 164 -14.92 36.95 6.12
C GLY A 164 -16.23 37.56 6.61
N ALA A 165 -16.42 37.63 7.93
CA ALA A 165 -17.46 38.45 8.54
C ALA A 165 -17.12 38.73 10.02
N GLY A 166 -16.98 40.01 10.39
CA GLY A 166 -17.12 40.48 11.76
C GLY A 166 -15.89 41.19 12.34
N GLY A 167 -15.65 42.43 11.92
CA GLY A 167 -14.65 43.33 12.50
C GLY A 167 -15.06 44.79 12.36
N GLU A 168 -16.26 45.12 12.85
CA GLU A 168 -16.65 46.51 13.15
C GLU A 168 -16.76 46.64 14.68
N LEU A 169 -15.83 47.37 15.28
CA LEU A 169 -15.95 48.11 16.54
C LEU A 169 -15.18 49.41 16.39
#